data_AF-A0A645FB25-F1
#
_entry.id   AF-A0A645FB25-F1
#
_cell.length_a   1.000
_cell.length_b   1.000
_cell.length_c   1.000
_cell.angle_alpha   90.00
_cell.angle_beta   90.00
_cell.angle_gamma   90.00
#
_symmetry.space_group_name_H-M   'P 1'
#
loop_
_entity.id
_entity.type
_entity.pdbx_description
1 polymer ?
#
loop_
_entity_poly.entity_id
_entity_poly.type
_entity_poly.pdbx_seq_one_letter_code
_entity_poly.pdbx_strand_id
1 'polypeptide(L)'
;MGSVFSNSCVFSEEILEELNKKMMSNGYKIYCTFFLIFYLLFSAVGFKAGQNVMGVICAVGFLFILVIFFTKSKLIAKRAYSKYIKLYGCEIETKTFFYDELIIGKNLQSNQAVQASYSDVTAIVESHNLYIIKLHKNIALTLSKNGFISDNASEFIEFIIGKCPNAKIKL
;
A
#
# COMPACT_ATOMS: atom_id res chain seq x y z
N MET A 1 -17.40 23.68 -12.57
CA MET A 1 -15.96 23.54 -12.29
C MET A 1 -15.50 22.21 -12.84
N GLY A 2 -14.60 22.22 -13.83
CA GLY A 2 -14.01 20.99 -14.36
C GLY A 2 -12.88 20.49 -13.45
N SER A 3 -12.68 19.18 -13.39
CA SER A 3 -11.50 18.60 -12.73
C SER A 3 -10.27 18.77 -13.62
N VAL A 4 -9.13 19.15 -13.04
CA VAL A 4 -7.83 19.28 -13.71
C VAL A 4 -7.29 17.91 -14.12
N PHE A 5 -7.45 16.92 -13.24
CA PHE A 5 -7.15 15.52 -13.51
C PHE A 5 -8.30 14.64 -13.04
N SER A 6 -8.50 13.53 -13.74
CA SER A 6 -9.38 12.47 -13.27
C SER A 6 -8.73 11.11 -13.50
N ASN A 7 -8.92 10.22 -12.52
CA ASN A 7 -8.33 8.89 -12.51
C ASN A 7 -9.37 7.86 -12.12
N SER A 8 -9.41 6.71 -12.80
CA SER A 8 -10.12 5.52 -12.36
C SER A 8 -9.15 4.42 -11.97
N CYS A 9 -9.39 3.81 -10.80
CA CYS A 9 -8.62 2.68 -10.32
C CYS A 9 -9.55 1.54 -9.95
N VAL A 10 -9.34 0.38 -10.59
CA VAL A 10 -10.02 -0.88 -10.26
C VAL A 10 -9.14 -1.68 -9.31
N PHE A 11 -9.71 -2.12 -8.19
CA PHE A 11 -9.01 -2.87 -7.15
C PHE A 11 -9.05 -4.38 -7.43
N SER A 12 -8.27 -4.80 -8.43
CA SER A 12 -7.95 -6.21 -8.65
C SER A 12 -7.09 -6.77 -7.51
N GLU A 13 -6.96 -8.10 -7.42
CA GLU A 13 -6.12 -8.74 -6.39
C GLU A 13 -4.65 -8.27 -6.46
N GLU A 14 -4.12 -8.09 -7.67
CA GLU A 14 -2.75 -7.61 -7.91
C GLU A 14 -2.55 -6.16 -7.42
N ILE A 15 -3.46 -5.26 -7.79
CA ILE A 15 -3.43 -3.85 -7.34
C ILE A 15 -3.53 -3.77 -5.81
N LEU A 16 -4.37 -4.60 -5.20
CA LEU A 16 -4.47 -4.68 -3.73
C LEU A 16 -3.19 -5.22 -3.10
N GLU A 17 -2.52 -6.20 -3.70
CA GLU A 17 -1.24 -6.71 -3.20
C GLU A 17 -0.15 -5.63 -3.25
N GLU A 18 -0.06 -4.93 -4.38
CA GLU A 18 0.87 -3.82 -4.59
C GLU A 18 0.64 -2.68 -3.58
N LEU A 19 -0.62 -2.26 -3.43
CA LEU A 19 -1.03 -1.26 -2.44
C LEU A 19 -0.62 -1.68 -1.02
N ASN A 20 -0.97 -2.90 -0.60
CA ASN A 20 -0.67 -3.38 0.75
C ASN A 20 0.84 -3.45 1.02
N LYS A 21 1.64 -3.83 0.01
CA LYS A 21 3.11 -3.90 0.11
C LYS A 21 3.72 -2.52 0.38
N LYS A 22 3.20 -1.48 -0.27
CA LYS A 22 3.63 -0.08 -0.11
C LYS A 22 3.03 0.60 1.12
N MET A 23 1.86 0.17 1.58
CA MET A 23 1.23 0.66 2.81
C MET A 23 1.73 -0.04 4.07
N MET A 24 2.45 -1.15 3.95
CA MET A 24 2.97 -1.90 5.08
C MET A 24 3.79 -1.01 6.03
N SER A 25 3.39 -1.02 7.30
CA SER A 25 3.97 -0.13 8.31
C SER A 25 5.46 -0.42 8.52
N ASN A 26 6.24 0.65 8.73
CA ASN A 26 7.66 0.52 9.04
C ASN A 26 7.88 -0.23 10.37
N GLY A 27 7.01 -0.03 11.36
CA GLY A 27 7.08 -0.76 12.63
C GLY A 27 6.97 -2.28 12.44
N TYR A 28 6.08 -2.75 11.57
CA TYR A 28 5.99 -4.17 11.25
C TYR A 28 7.26 -4.68 10.55
N LYS A 29 7.81 -3.91 9.60
CA LYS A 29 9.07 -4.27 8.93
C LYS A 29 10.21 -4.39 9.94
N ILE A 30 10.37 -3.39 10.81
CA ILE A 30 11.40 -3.37 11.86
C ILE A 30 11.23 -4.57 12.81
N TYR A 31 10.00 -4.82 13.27
CA TYR A 31 9.69 -5.97 14.12
C TYR A 31 10.09 -7.30 13.47
N CYS A 32 9.66 -7.55 12.23
CA CYS A 32 10.02 -8.78 11.52
C CYS A 32 11.53 -8.90 11.30
N THR A 33 12.20 -7.83 10.89
CA THR A 33 13.67 -7.83 10.71
C THR A 33 14.39 -8.15 12.02
N PHE A 34 13.97 -7.56 13.14
CA PHE A 34 14.55 -7.85 14.45
C PHE A 34 14.44 -9.33 14.80
N PHE A 35 13.25 -9.93 14.67
CA PHE A 35 13.05 -11.36 14.96
C PHE A 35 13.80 -12.27 13.99
N LEU A 36 13.91 -11.92 12.71
CA LEU A 36 14.72 -12.66 11.75
C LEU A 36 16.19 -12.70 12.17
N ILE A 37 16.77 -11.56 12.54
CA ILE A 37 18.15 -11.48 13.02
C ILE A 37 18.31 -12.28 14.32
N PHE A 38 17.38 -12.12 15.27
CA PHE A 38 17.39 -12.84 16.54
C PHE A 38 17.40 -14.36 16.34
N TYR A 39 16.44 -14.89 15.57
CA TYR A 39 16.36 -16.34 15.34
C TYR A 39 17.56 -16.89 14.56
N LEU A 40 18.10 -16.11 13.62
CA LEU A 40 19.28 -16.51 12.86
C LEU A 40 20.52 -16.63 13.77
N LEU A 41 20.75 -15.62 14.62
CA LEU A 41 21.89 -15.62 15.56
C LEU A 41 21.78 -16.75 16.58
N PHE A 42 20.60 -16.94 17.18
CA PHE A 42 20.39 -18.01 18.16
C PHE A 42 20.49 -19.40 17.54
N SER A 43 20.04 -19.56 16.29
CA SER A 43 20.23 -20.80 15.55
C SER A 43 21.72 -21.12 15.36
N ALA A 44 22.50 -20.15 14.89
CA ALA A 44 23.95 -20.30 14.68
C ALA A 44 24.71 -20.61 15.98
N VAL A 45 24.39 -19.92 17.08
CA VAL A 45 24.98 -20.18 18.40
C VAL A 45 24.60 -21.57 18.90
N GLY A 46 23.33 -21.97 18.75
CA GLY A 46 22.84 -23.28 19.15
C GLY A 46 23.61 -24.43 18.47
N PHE A 47 23.80 -24.34 17.15
CA PHE A 47 24.59 -25.33 16.42
C PHE A 47 26.07 -25.32 16.83
N LYS A 48 26.68 -24.14 16.99
CA LYS A 48 28.09 -24.03 17.41
C LYS A 48 28.33 -24.58 18.82
N ALA A 49 27.36 -24.45 19.72
CA ALA A 49 27.42 -24.96 21.09
C ALA A 49 27.05 -26.46 21.20
N GLY A 50 26.79 -27.16 20.08
CA GLY A 50 26.34 -28.56 20.08
C GLY A 50 24.88 -28.76 20.53
N GLN A 51 24.13 -27.67 20.76
CA GLN A 51 22.72 -27.69 21.12
C GLN A 51 21.84 -27.78 19.87
N ASN A 52 21.96 -28.89 19.13
CA ASN A 52 21.35 -29.06 17.82
C ASN A 52 19.82 -28.89 17.83
N VAL A 53 19.14 -29.38 18.88
CA VAL A 53 17.67 -29.25 19.02
C VAL A 53 17.25 -27.78 19.09
N MET A 54 17.93 -26.98 19.92
CA MET A 54 17.65 -25.55 20.04
C MET A 54 17.98 -24.80 18.74
N GLY A 55 19.10 -25.16 18.09
CA GLY A 55 19.49 -24.63 16.79
C GLY A 55 18.42 -24.83 15.72
N VAL A 56 17.84 -26.03 15.65
CA VAL A 56 16.74 -26.37 14.73
C VAL A 56 15.46 -25.61 15.06
N ILE A 57 15.06 -25.52 16.34
CA ILE A 57 13.86 -24.78 16.74
C ILE A 57 13.96 -23.31 16.31
N CYS A 58 15.12 -22.67 16.55
CA CYS A 58 15.35 -21.30 16.11
C CYS A 58 15.37 -21.16 14.59
N ALA A 59 15.91 -22.13 13.84
CA ALA A 59 15.87 -22.13 12.38
C ALA A 59 14.43 -22.21 11.84
N VAL A 60 13.59 -23.05 12.44
CA VAL A 60 12.16 -23.13 12.10
C VAL A 60 11.45 -21.81 12.41
N GLY A 61 11.75 -21.19 13.56
CA GLY A 61 11.24 -19.86 13.91
C GLY A 61 11.62 -18.79 12.87
N PHE A 62 12.88 -18.79 12.41
CA PHE A 62 13.35 -17.92 11.33
C PHE A 62 12.54 -18.11 10.06
N LEU A 63 12.40 -19.35 9.58
CA LEU A 63 11.64 -19.68 8.38
C LEU A 63 10.17 -19.26 8.51
N PHE A 64 9.56 -19.46 9.68
CA PHE A 64 8.19 -19.08 9.95
C PHE A 64 7.96 -17.56 9.83
N ILE A 65 8.84 -16.76 10.45
CA ILE A 65 8.77 -15.29 10.34
C ILE A 65 9.00 -14.84 8.89
N LEU A 66 9.93 -15.49 8.19
CA LEU A 66 10.22 -15.20 6.79
C LEU A 66 8.99 -15.43 5.92
N VAL A 67 8.32 -16.58 6.06
CA VAL A 67 7.05 -16.87 5.37
C VAL A 67 6.02 -15.79 5.68
N ILE A 68 5.77 -15.48 6.95
CA ILE A 68 4.79 -14.46 7.33
C ILE A 68 5.11 -13.10 6.69
N PHE A 69 6.39 -12.69 6.70
CA PHE A 69 6.83 -11.42 6.16
C PHE A 69 6.50 -11.27 4.68
N PHE A 70 6.74 -12.32 3.88
CA PHE A 70 6.48 -12.28 2.44
C PHE A 70 5.02 -12.55 2.07
N THR A 71 4.30 -13.40 2.82
CA THR A 71 2.92 -13.75 2.47
C THR A 71 1.89 -12.76 2.97
N LYS A 72 2.22 -11.92 3.95
CA LYS A 72 1.25 -11.00 4.58
C LYS A 72 0.54 -10.10 3.57
N SER A 73 1.26 -9.48 2.64
CA SER A 73 0.67 -8.57 1.65
C SER A 73 -0.37 -9.29 0.79
N LYS A 74 0.02 -10.45 0.25
CA LYS A 74 -0.84 -11.31 -0.57
C LYS A 74 -2.08 -11.79 0.18
N LEU A 75 -1.92 -12.20 1.45
CA LEU A 75 -3.04 -12.64 2.28
C LEU A 75 -4.03 -11.51 2.57
N ILE A 76 -3.54 -10.30 2.86
CA ILE A 76 -4.40 -9.13 3.08
C ILE A 76 -5.13 -8.77 1.79
N ALA A 77 -4.43 -8.74 0.65
CA ALA A 77 -5.01 -8.46 -0.66
C ALA A 77 -6.11 -9.46 -1.01
N LYS A 78 -5.83 -10.77 -0.91
CA LYS A 78 -6.82 -11.82 -1.17
C LYS A 78 -8.05 -11.72 -0.27
N ARG A 79 -7.86 -11.39 1.02
CA ARG A 79 -8.98 -11.17 1.95
C ARG A 79 -9.81 -9.95 1.57
N ALA A 80 -9.17 -8.84 1.21
CA ALA A 80 -9.86 -7.63 0.76
C ALA A 80 -10.63 -7.88 -0.53
N TYR A 81 -9.99 -8.51 -1.52
CA TYR A 81 -10.60 -8.91 -2.78
C TYR A 81 -11.82 -9.81 -2.56
N SER A 82 -11.66 -10.90 -1.80
CA SER A 82 -12.76 -11.82 -1.47
C SER A 82 -13.92 -11.10 -0.76
N LYS A 83 -13.62 -10.14 0.13
CA LYS A 83 -14.63 -9.33 0.79
C LYS A 83 -15.39 -8.45 -0.22
N TYR A 84 -14.70 -7.85 -1.19
CA TYR A 84 -15.33 -7.02 -2.23
C TYR A 84 -16.25 -7.84 -3.13
N ILE A 85 -15.79 -8.99 -3.62
CA ILE A 85 -16.61 -9.90 -4.41
C ILE A 85 -17.85 -10.35 -3.63
N LYS A 86 -17.71 -10.68 -2.34
CA LYS A 86 -18.85 -11.08 -1.49
C LYS A 86 -19.87 -9.96 -1.25
N LEU A 87 -19.42 -8.71 -1.12
CA LEU A 87 -20.30 -7.58 -0.81
C LEU A 87 -20.97 -6.99 -2.04
N TYR A 88 -20.26 -6.91 -3.15
CA TYR A 88 -20.70 -6.15 -4.33
C TYR A 88 -20.84 -7.01 -5.60
N GLY A 89 -20.41 -8.28 -5.57
CA GLY A 89 -20.44 -9.18 -6.73
C GLY A 89 -19.37 -8.89 -7.78
N CYS A 90 -18.55 -7.85 -7.60
CA CYS A 90 -17.52 -7.42 -8.54
C CYS A 90 -16.36 -6.73 -7.82
N GLU A 91 -15.31 -6.41 -8.58
CA GLU A 91 -14.20 -5.59 -8.10
C GLU A 91 -14.66 -4.18 -7.78
N ILE A 92 -14.01 -3.54 -6.80
CA ILE A 92 -14.29 -2.13 -6.47
C ILE A 92 -13.59 -1.23 -7.46
N GLU A 93 -14.27 -0.18 -7.89
CA GLU A 93 -13.69 0.90 -8.68
C GLU A 93 -13.79 2.20 -7.88
N THR A 94 -12.68 2.95 -7.85
CA THR A 94 -12.68 4.32 -7.33
C THR A 94 -12.35 5.31 -8.42
N LYS A 95 -13.13 6.38 -8.50
CA LYS A 95 -12.80 7.55 -9.32
C LYS A 95 -12.30 8.66 -8.44
N THR A 96 -11.13 9.20 -8.78
CA THR A 96 -10.53 10.33 -8.08
C THR A 96 -10.48 11.54 -9.01
N PHE A 97 -10.95 12.67 -8.51
CA PHE A 97 -11.00 13.94 -9.21
C PHE A 97 -10.11 14.95 -8.48
N PHE A 98 -9.25 15.61 -9.23
CA PHE A 98 -8.38 16.67 -8.74
C PHE A 98 -8.91 18.00 -9.23
N TYR A 99 -9.28 18.87 -8.30
CA TYR A 99 -9.67 20.25 -8.55
C TYR A 99 -8.56 21.17 -8.07
N ASP A 100 -8.69 22.48 -8.33
CA ASP A 100 -7.63 23.43 -7.95
C ASP A 100 -7.36 23.49 -6.45
N GLU A 101 -8.38 23.32 -5.61
CA GLU A 101 -8.28 23.46 -4.16
C GLU A 101 -8.42 22.14 -3.38
N LEU A 102 -9.01 21.11 -3.99
CA LEU A 102 -9.38 19.89 -3.29
C LEU A 102 -9.29 18.65 -4.17
N ILE A 103 -9.25 17.50 -3.50
CA ILE A 103 -9.27 16.17 -4.10
C ILE A 103 -10.56 15.46 -3.63
N ILE A 104 -11.26 14.82 -4.56
CA ILE A 104 -12.44 13.99 -4.25
C ILE A 104 -12.19 12.58 -4.77
N GLY A 105 -12.12 11.61 -3.86
CA GLY A 105 -12.14 10.17 -4.20
C GLY A 105 -13.53 9.60 -3.96
N LYS A 106 -14.10 8.92 -4.96
CA LYS A 106 -15.43 8.31 -4.89
C LYS A 106 -15.35 6.81 -5.16
N ASN A 107 -15.93 6.01 -4.28
CA ASN A 107 -16.16 4.58 -4.50
C ASN A 107 -17.45 4.40 -5.31
N LEU A 108 -17.39 3.71 -6.45
CA LEU A 108 -18.54 3.59 -7.34
C LEU A 108 -19.59 2.60 -6.80
N GLN A 109 -19.17 1.59 -6.04
CA GLN A 109 -20.05 0.54 -5.52
C GLN A 109 -20.77 0.99 -4.25
N SER A 110 -20.09 1.70 -3.33
CA SER A 110 -20.71 2.19 -2.09
C SER A 110 -21.27 3.61 -2.20
N ASN A 111 -20.98 4.31 -3.30
CA ASN A 111 -21.28 5.72 -3.53
C ASN A 111 -20.69 6.67 -2.45
N GLN A 112 -19.81 6.16 -1.58
CA GLN A 112 -19.12 6.96 -0.58
C GLN A 112 -18.03 7.80 -1.23
N ALA A 113 -17.89 9.04 -0.75
CA ALA A 113 -16.86 9.96 -1.19
C ALA A 113 -15.98 10.39 -0.01
N VAL A 114 -14.69 10.55 -0.29
CA VAL A 114 -13.71 11.16 0.58
C VAL A 114 -13.26 12.45 -0.09
N GLN A 115 -13.42 13.56 0.62
CA GLN A 115 -12.89 14.85 0.23
C GLN A 115 -11.66 15.15 1.08
N ALA A 116 -10.60 15.66 0.46
CA ALA A 116 -9.38 16.05 1.13
C ALA A 116 -8.82 17.35 0.54
N SER A 117 -8.25 18.18 1.41
CA SER A 117 -7.41 19.30 0.97
C SER A 117 -6.02 18.77 0.58
N TYR A 118 -5.32 19.48 -0.30
CA TYR A 118 -3.91 19.19 -0.59
C TYR A 118 -3.01 19.30 0.66
N SER A 119 -3.43 20.09 1.65
CA SER A 119 -2.75 20.19 2.96
C SER A 119 -2.86 18.92 3.80
N ASP A 120 -3.85 18.06 3.54
CA ASP A 120 -4.05 16.80 4.28
C ASP A 120 -3.16 15.67 3.77
N VAL A 121 -2.46 15.90 2.65
CA VAL A 121 -1.56 14.93 2.02
C VAL A 121 -0.26 14.87 2.81
N THR A 122 -0.01 13.70 3.40
CA THR A 122 1.17 13.43 4.23
C THR A 122 2.31 12.78 3.44
N ALA A 123 1.99 12.04 2.39
CA ALA A 123 2.98 11.40 1.53
C ALA A 123 2.41 11.06 0.16
N ILE A 124 3.28 11.06 -0.84
CA ILE A 124 3.01 10.61 -2.19
C ILE A 124 3.99 9.47 -2.47
N VAL A 125 3.46 8.28 -2.75
CA VAL A 125 4.25 7.08 -2.96
C VAL A 125 3.97 6.52 -4.34
N GLU A 126 5.01 6.35 -5.12
CA GLU A 126 4.95 5.67 -6.40
C GLU A 126 5.24 4.17 -6.24
N SER A 127 4.57 3.40 -7.08
CA SER A 127 4.78 1.97 -7.26
C SER A 127 4.79 1.65 -8.75
N HIS A 128 4.86 0.38 -9.11
CA HIS A 128 4.92 -0.04 -10.51
C HIS A 128 3.70 0.45 -11.30
N ASN A 129 2.48 0.13 -10.82
CA ASN A 129 1.24 0.47 -11.52
C ASN A 129 0.46 1.62 -10.86
N LEU A 130 0.91 2.09 -9.70
CA LEU A 130 0.11 2.96 -8.83
C LEU A 130 0.83 4.24 -8.41
N TYR A 131 0.04 5.29 -8.23
CA TYR A 131 0.35 6.39 -7.32
C TYR A 131 -0.54 6.28 -6.08
N ILE A 132 0.05 6.38 -4.89
CA ILE A 132 -0.64 6.27 -3.61
C ILE A 132 -0.48 7.59 -2.87
N ILE A 133 -1.58 8.32 -2.72
CA ILE A 133 -1.63 9.58 -1.96
C ILE A 133 -2.11 9.25 -0.56
N LYS A 134 -1.22 9.37 0.43
CA LYS A 134 -1.53 9.11 1.83
C LYS A 134 -2.04 10.39 2.49
N LEU A 135 -3.24 10.32 3.04
CA LEU A 135 -3.86 11.37 3.83
C LEU A 135 -3.61 11.13 5.33
N HIS A 136 -3.98 12.09 6.17
CA HIS A 136 -4.08 11.86 7.61
C HIS A 136 -5.05 10.70 7.94
N LYS A 137 -4.90 10.10 9.13
CA LYS A 137 -5.76 9.01 9.66
C LYS A 137 -5.71 7.70 8.85
N ASN A 138 -4.58 7.39 8.21
CA ASN A 138 -4.34 6.15 7.44
C ASN A 138 -5.28 5.95 6.23
N ILE A 139 -5.89 7.02 5.72
CA ILE A 139 -6.64 6.96 4.47
C ILE A 139 -5.66 7.11 3.31
N ALA A 140 -5.83 6.33 2.25
CA ALA A 140 -5.04 6.46 1.04
C ALA A 140 -5.96 6.56 -0.18
N LEU A 141 -5.71 7.53 -1.04
CA LEU A 141 -6.25 7.56 -2.39
C LEU A 141 -5.30 6.79 -3.29
N THR A 142 -5.83 5.83 -4.05
CA THR A 142 -5.05 4.98 -4.95
C THR A 142 -5.41 5.33 -6.38
N LEU A 143 -4.39 5.63 -7.18
CA LEU A 143 -4.53 6.03 -8.57
C LEU A 143 -3.80 5.01 -9.44
N SER A 144 -4.47 4.55 -10.49
CA SER A 144 -3.83 3.70 -11.50
C SER A 144 -3.05 4.59 -12.48
N LYS A 145 -1.79 4.28 -12.75
CA LYS A 145 -1.00 5.02 -13.76
C LYS A 145 -1.63 4.95 -15.15
N ASN A 146 -2.28 3.83 -15.46
CA ASN A 146 -3.00 3.62 -16.71
C ASN A 146 -4.49 4.05 -16.62
N GLY A 147 -4.89 4.64 -15.49
CA GLY A 147 -6.28 5.01 -15.20
C GLY A 147 -6.59 6.48 -15.39
N PHE A 148 -5.63 7.30 -15.84
CA PHE A 148 -5.88 8.72 -16.14
C PHE A 148 -6.75 8.84 -17.39
N ILE A 149 -7.81 9.65 -17.26
CA ILE A 149 -8.80 9.85 -18.33
C ILE A 149 -8.43 11.09 -19.19
N SER A 150 -7.56 11.96 -18.66
CA SER A 150 -7.11 13.18 -19.33
C SER A 150 -5.75 13.01 -20.00
N ASP A 151 -5.56 13.68 -21.15
CA ASP A 151 -4.35 13.58 -21.98
C ASP A 151 -3.08 14.15 -21.30
N ASN A 152 -3.24 14.88 -20.20
CA ASN A 152 -2.15 15.47 -19.42
C ASN A 152 -1.59 14.55 -18.33
N ALA A 153 -1.86 13.24 -18.36
CA ALA A 153 -1.45 12.29 -17.33
C ALA A 153 0.05 12.33 -16.97
N SER A 154 0.92 12.65 -17.94
CA SER A 154 2.37 12.81 -17.73
C SER A 154 2.74 13.96 -16.80
N GLU A 155 1.91 14.99 -16.71
CA GLU A 155 2.13 16.19 -15.90
C GLU A 155 1.62 16.02 -14.46
N PHE A 156 0.91 14.93 -14.17
CA PHE A 156 0.25 14.72 -12.89
C PHE A 156 1.22 14.77 -11.70
N ILE A 157 2.40 14.18 -11.84
CA ILE A 157 3.38 14.10 -10.74
C ILE A 157 3.92 15.49 -10.39
N GLU A 158 4.25 16.29 -11.39
CA GLU A 158 4.70 17.67 -11.19
C GLU A 158 3.59 18.50 -10.54
N PHE A 159 2.35 18.35 -11.00
CA PHE A 159 1.18 19.01 -10.42
C PHE A 159 0.99 18.67 -8.95
N ILE A 160 0.96 17.38 -8.59
CA ILE A 160 0.64 16.97 -7.21
C ILE A 160 1.78 17.31 -6.24
N ILE A 161 3.04 17.23 -6.68
CA ILE A 161 4.18 17.67 -5.90
C ILE A 161 4.10 19.19 -5.66
N GLY A 162 3.78 19.97 -6.70
CA GLY A 162 3.60 21.41 -6.59
C GLY A 162 2.48 21.83 -5.63
N LYS A 163 1.37 21.09 -5.62
CA LYS A 163 0.24 21.33 -4.69
C LYS A 163 0.50 20.86 -3.26
N CYS A 164 1.41 19.92 -3.05
CA CYS A 164 1.68 19.29 -1.76
C CYS A 164 3.15 19.46 -1.30
N PRO A 165 3.62 20.70 -1.05
CA PRO A 165 5.04 20.96 -0.77
C PRO A 165 5.55 20.31 0.53
N ASN A 166 4.66 20.04 1.48
CA ASN A 166 4.99 19.43 2.77
C ASN A 166 4.89 17.89 2.77
N ALA A 167 4.44 17.28 1.67
CA ALA A 167 4.26 15.84 1.60
C ALA A 167 5.60 15.12 1.45
N LYS A 168 5.73 13.96 2.09
CA LYS A 168 6.89 13.08 1.89
C LYS A 168 6.81 12.40 0.53
N ILE A 169 7.77 12.67 -0.33
CA ILE A 169 7.83 12.12 -1.69
C ILE A 169 8.65 10.82 -1.69
N LYS A 170 8.07 9.75 -2.26
CA LYS A 170 8.73 8.45 -2.46
C LYS A 170 8.38 7.94 -3.85
N LEU A 171 9.08 8.47 -4.85
CA LEU A 171 9.01 8.00 -6.24
C LEU A 171 9.80 6.70 -6.38
#